data_AF-A0A2V8VNN6-F1
#
_entry.id   AF-A0A2V8VNN6-F1
#
_cell.length_a   1.000
_cell.length_b   1.000
_cell.length_c   1.000
_cell.angle_alpha   90.00
_cell.angle_beta   90.00
_cell.angle_gamma   90.00
#
_symmetry.space_group_name_H-M   'P 1'
#
loop_
_entity.id
_entity.type
_entity.pdbx_description
1 polymer ?
#
loop_
_entity_poly.entity_id
_entity_poly.type
_entity_poly.pdbx_seq_one_letter_code
_entity_poly.pdbx_strand_id
1 'polypeptide(L)'
;VAALSAGVPVATRIGSRHAERMSASILVHAGLNALVADSDQRYVELAIRLATDCAFRSAQRDAIRLALARPALTDPAVYAHALETAYIRALTEKHLQPF
;
A
#
# COMPACT_ATOMS: atom_id res chain seq x y z
N VAL A 1 -7.78 -4.17 0.91
CA VAL A 1 -7.45 -3.70 2.28
C VAL A 1 -7.86 -4.67 3.38
N ALA A 2 -9.02 -5.33 3.30
CA ALA A 2 -9.49 -6.28 4.33
C ALA A 2 -8.47 -7.35 4.77
N ALA A 3 -7.72 -7.93 3.82
CA ALA A 3 -6.66 -8.89 4.14
C ALA A 3 -5.56 -8.29 5.03
N LEU A 4 -5.10 -7.07 4.73
CA LEU A 4 -4.10 -6.38 5.55
C LEU A 4 -4.67 -6.04 6.93
N SER A 5 -5.92 -5.58 7.00
CA SER A 5 -6.61 -5.31 8.27
C SER A 5 -6.71 -6.56 9.16
N ALA A 6 -6.81 -7.76 8.56
CA ALA A 6 -6.75 -9.04 9.26
C ALA A 6 -5.32 -9.53 9.56
N GLY A 7 -4.28 -8.76 9.21
CA GLY A 7 -2.88 -9.13 9.39
C GLY A 7 -2.39 -10.22 8.42
N VAL A 8 -3.07 -10.44 7.29
CA VAL A 8 -2.73 -11.46 6.30
C VAL A 8 -1.81 -10.87 5.23
N PRO A 9 -0.58 -11.40 5.04
CA PRO A 9 0.31 -10.98 3.96
C PRO A 9 -0.28 -11.31 2.59
N VAL A 10 -0.14 -10.39 1.64
CA VAL A 10 -0.68 -10.50 0.28
C VAL A 10 0.47 -10.39 -0.73
N ALA A 11 0.78 -11.48 -1.43
CA ALA A 11 1.68 -11.40 -2.59
C ALA A 11 1.01 -10.60 -3.71
N THR A 12 1.71 -9.64 -4.29
CA THR A 12 1.21 -8.79 -5.37
C THR A 12 2.20 -8.76 -6.54
N ARG A 13 1.73 -8.93 -7.76
CA ARG A 13 2.51 -8.70 -8.99
C ARG A 13 2.21 -7.30 -9.51
N ILE A 14 3.20 -6.41 -9.53
CA ILE A 14 3.04 -5.07 -10.11
C ILE A 14 2.96 -5.20 -11.62
N GLY A 15 1.95 -4.56 -12.21
CA GLY A 15 1.76 -4.56 -13.65
C GLY A 15 1.94 -3.18 -14.28
N SER A 16 1.78 -3.14 -15.61
CA SER A 16 1.98 -1.93 -16.41
C SER A 16 0.73 -1.06 -16.47
N ARG A 17 -0.45 -1.65 -16.25
CA ARG A 17 -1.74 -0.95 -16.30
C ARG A 17 -2.09 -0.36 -14.94
N HIS A 18 -2.83 0.74 -14.93
CA HIS A 18 -3.23 1.42 -13.69
C HIS A 18 -3.94 0.47 -12.69
N ALA A 19 -4.89 -0.35 -13.18
CA ALA A 19 -5.60 -1.34 -12.38
C ALA A 19 -4.68 -2.40 -11.74
N GLU A 20 -3.57 -2.75 -12.41
CA GLU A 20 -2.59 -3.72 -11.94
C GLU A 20 -1.64 -3.14 -10.87
N ARG A 21 -1.72 -1.83 -10.59
CA ARG A 21 -0.85 -1.13 -9.62
C ARG A 21 -1.55 -0.75 -8.34
N MET A 22 -2.86 -0.96 -8.21
CA MET A 22 -3.59 -0.54 -7.01
C MET A 22 -3.06 -1.24 -5.75
N SER A 23 -2.97 -2.58 -5.77
CA SER A 23 -2.41 -3.35 -4.65
C SER A 23 -0.94 -3.00 -4.40
N ALA A 24 -0.14 -2.83 -5.45
CA ALA A 24 1.26 -2.47 -5.31
C ALA A 24 1.43 -1.08 -4.67
N SER A 25 0.62 -0.10 -5.09
CA SER A 25 0.62 1.24 -4.51
C SER A 25 0.33 1.21 -3.00
N ILE A 26 -0.71 0.48 -2.59
CA ILE A 26 -1.05 0.33 -1.16
C ILE A 26 0.13 -0.25 -0.38
N LEU A 27 0.70 -1.35 -0.87
CA LEU A 27 1.81 -2.03 -0.19
C LEU A 27 3.06 -1.15 -0.11
N VAL A 28 3.42 -0.46 -1.19
CA VAL A 28 4.58 0.45 -1.24
C VAL A 28 4.41 1.61 -0.26
N HIS A 29 3.26 2.29 -0.26
CA HIS A 29 3.00 3.39 0.69
C HIS A 29 2.92 2.87 2.15
N ALA A 30 2.50 1.62 2.34
CA ALA A 30 2.54 0.93 3.62
C ALA A 30 3.95 0.45 4.02
N GLY A 31 4.98 0.63 3.20
CA GLY A 31 6.35 0.17 3.47
C GLY A 31 6.55 -1.33 3.30
N LEU A 32 5.57 -2.05 2.73
CA LEU A 32 5.51 -3.50 2.59
C LEU A 32 6.06 -3.96 1.23
N ASN A 33 7.17 -3.38 0.78
CA ASN A 33 7.77 -3.65 -0.54
C ASN A 33 8.15 -5.12 -0.75
N ALA A 34 8.46 -5.84 0.34
CA ALA A 34 8.77 -7.27 0.30
C ALA A 34 7.60 -8.16 -0.16
N LEU A 35 6.38 -7.60 -0.24
CA LEU A 35 5.18 -8.27 -0.72
C LEU A 35 4.85 -7.95 -2.20
N VAL A 36 5.73 -7.21 -2.89
CA VAL A 36 5.55 -6.81 -4.28
C VAL A 36 6.59 -7.50 -5.16
N ALA A 37 6.13 -8.19 -6.20
CA ALA A 37 6.92 -8.84 -7.23
C ALA A 37 6.80 -8.08 -8.56
N ASP A 38 7.88 -8.02 -9.33
CA ASP A 38 8.01 -7.32 -10.62
C ASP A 38 7.82 -8.23 -11.85
N SER A 39 7.66 -9.53 -11.62
CA SER A 39 7.54 -10.56 -12.65
C SER A 39 6.73 -11.73 -12.14
N ASP A 40 6.21 -12.52 -13.06
CA ASP A 40 5.35 -13.67 -12.73
C ASP A 40 6.16 -14.75 -11.97
N GLN A 41 7.42 -14.95 -12.34
CA GLN A 41 8.33 -15.84 -11.60
C GLN A 41 8.52 -15.37 -10.16
N ARG A 42 8.83 -14.08 -9.94
CA ARG A 42 9.00 -13.53 -8.59
C ARG A 42 7.71 -13.58 -7.78
N TYR A 43 6.56 -13.44 -8.43
CA TYR A 43 5.27 -13.57 -7.78
C TYR A 43 5.06 -14.99 -7.25
N VAL A 44 5.37 -16.02 -8.05
CA VAL A 44 5.31 -17.42 -7.63
C VAL A 44 6.31 -17.71 -6.50
N GLU A 45 7.55 -17.26 -6.63
CA GLU A 45 8.57 -17.41 -5.58
C GLU A 45 8.12 -16.78 -4.25
N LEU A 46 7.55 -15.58 -4.31
CA LEU A 46 7.02 -14.89 -3.12
C LEU A 46 5.85 -15.66 -2.50
N ALA A 47 4.92 -16.16 -3.31
CA ALA A 47 3.79 -16.95 -2.82
C ALA A 47 4.26 -18.25 -2.14
N ILE A 48 5.22 -18.96 -2.75
CA ILE A 48 5.84 -20.16 -2.17
C ILE A 48 6.52 -19.80 -0.84
N ARG A 49 7.34 -18.73 -0.83
CA ARG A 49 8.05 -18.31 0.38
C ARG A 49 7.08 -17.96 1.50
N LEU A 50 5.99 -17.24 1.22
CA LEU A 50 4.96 -16.95 2.22
C LEU A 50 4.35 -18.24 2.79
N ALA A 51 4.16 -19.27 1.97
CA ALA A 51 3.63 -20.56 2.42
C ALA A 51 4.64 -21.38 3.24
N THR A 52 5.90 -21.44 2.82
CA THR A 52 6.88 -22.39 3.37
C THR A 52 7.82 -21.80 4.43
N ASP A 53 8.10 -20.49 4.37
CA ASP A 53 9.00 -19.80 5.29
C ASP A 53 8.19 -19.15 6.42
N CYS A 54 8.07 -19.86 7.54
CA CYS A 54 7.34 -19.39 8.73
C CYS A 54 7.92 -18.11 9.33
N ALA A 55 9.25 -17.96 9.30
CA ALA A 55 9.92 -16.80 9.87
C ALA A 55 9.64 -15.55 9.02
N PHE A 56 9.81 -15.66 7.70
CA PHE A 56 9.46 -14.60 6.77
C PHE A 56 7.98 -14.23 6.89
N ARG A 57 7.08 -15.20 6.88
CA ARG A 57 5.64 -14.95 7.04
C ARG A 57 5.33 -14.22 8.35
N SER A 58 5.98 -14.57 9.46
CA SER A 58 5.79 -13.87 10.73
C SER A 58 6.27 -12.43 10.66
N ALA A 59 7.47 -12.20 10.12
CA ALA A 59 8.02 -10.85 9.95
C ALA A 59 7.10 -9.96 9.10
N GLN A 60 6.49 -10.52 8.03
CA GLN A 60 5.53 -9.76 7.22
C GLN A 60 4.24 -9.44 7.98
N ARG A 61 3.73 -10.34 8.84
CA ARG A 61 2.58 -10.01 9.70
C ARG A 61 2.89 -8.89 10.69
N ASP A 62 4.08 -8.91 11.28
CA ASP A 62 4.52 -7.88 12.21
C ASP A 62 4.69 -6.52 11.51
N ALA A 63 5.27 -6.52 10.31
CA ALA A 63 5.37 -5.33 9.46
C ALA A 63 3.99 -4.77 9.09
N ILE A 64 3.00 -5.61 8.80
CA ILE A 64 1.62 -5.17 8.53
C ILE A 64 1.01 -4.49 9.75
N ARG A 65 1.16 -5.07 10.95
CA ARG A 65 0.64 -4.45 12.18
C ARG A 65 1.30 -3.09 12.44
N LEU A 66 2.62 -3.00 12.27
CA LEU A 66 3.33 -1.74 12.41
C LEU A 66 2.87 -0.70 11.39
N ALA A 67 2.65 -1.12 10.13
CA ALA A 67 2.15 -0.23 9.09
C ALA A 67 0.76 0.33 9.46
N LEU A 68 -0.16 -0.53 9.90
CA LEU A 68 -1.53 -0.14 10.27
C LEU A 68 -1.63 0.71 11.54
N ALA A 69 -0.62 0.66 12.41
CA ALA A 69 -0.53 1.55 13.57
C ALA A 69 -0.25 3.02 13.17
N ARG A 70 0.12 3.30 11.90
CA ARG A 70 0.36 4.66 11.43
C ARG A 70 -0.96 5.35 11.04
N PRO A 71 -1.33 6.48 11.68
CA PRO A 71 -2.57 7.20 11.37
C PRO A 71 -2.67 7.61 9.90
N ALA A 72 -1.55 7.94 9.24
CA ALA A 72 -1.53 8.30 7.83
C ALA A 72 -2.10 7.23 6.87
N LEU A 73 -2.22 5.97 7.32
CA LEU A 73 -2.79 4.88 6.51
C LEU A 73 -4.20 4.45 6.95
N THR A 74 -4.59 4.78 8.18
CA THR A 74 -5.80 4.23 8.81
C THR A 74 -6.78 5.27 9.32
N ASP A 75 -6.34 6.52 9.48
CA ASP A 75 -7.17 7.63 9.93
C ASP A 75 -7.80 8.35 8.72
N PRO A 76 -9.13 8.26 8.54
CA PRO A 76 -9.81 8.92 7.43
C PRO A 76 -9.74 10.44 7.50
N ALA A 77 -9.60 11.05 8.68
CA ALA A 77 -9.46 12.49 8.82
C ALA A 77 -8.10 12.98 8.30
N VAL A 78 -7.04 12.22 8.57
CA VAL A 78 -5.70 12.50 8.01
C VAL A 78 -5.72 12.40 6.49
N TYR A 79 -6.39 11.38 5.95
CA TYR A 79 -6.55 11.22 4.50
C TYR A 79 -7.35 12.38 3.87
N ALA A 80 -8.48 12.75 4.48
CA ALA A 80 -9.32 13.86 4.00
C ALA A 80 -8.53 15.18 3.98
N HIS A 81 -7.77 15.46 5.04
CA HIS A 81 -6.94 16.66 5.11
C HIS A 81 -5.87 16.71 4.01
N ALA A 82 -5.25 15.57 3.69
CA ALA A 82 -4.29 15.48 2.58
C ALA A 82 -4.96 15.75 1.22
N LEU A 83 -6.21 15.28 1.03
CA LEU A 83 -7.00 15.52 -0.16
C LEU A 83 -7.39 17.01 -0.30
N GLU A 84 -7.88 17.62 0.78
CA GLU A 84 -8.20 19.06 0.83
C GLU A 84 -6.98 19.91 0.49
N THR A 85 -5.82 19.57 1.07
CA THR A 85 -4.55 20.24 0.77
C THR A 85 -4.20 20.13 -0.72
N ALA A 86 -4.40 18.96 -1.34
CA ALA A 86 -4.16 18.77 -2.76
C ALA A 86 -5.12 19.61 -3.63
N TYR A 87 -6.39 19.74 -3.24
CA TYR A 87 -7.35 20.61 -3.94
C TYR A 87 -7.00 22.08 -3.83
N ILE A 88 -6.63 22.57 -2.64
CA ILE A 88 -6.19 23.96 -2.46
C ILE A 88 -4.99 24.27 -3.34
N ARG A 89 -3.99 23.38 -3.40
CA ARG A 89 -2.83 23.51 -4.29
C ARG A 89 -3.25 23.61 -5.75
N ALA A 90 -4.07 22.67 -6.22
CA ALA A 90 -4.54 22.66 -7.61
C ALA A 90 -5.31 23.94 -7.99
N LEU A 91 -6.12 24.49 -7.10
CA LEU A 91 -6.84 25.75 -7.33
C LEU A 91 -5.89 26.96 -7.38
N THR A 92 -4.90 26.98 -6.49
CA THR A 92 -3.88 28.03 -6.42
C THR A 92 -3.04 28.06 -7.70
N GLU A 93 -2.59 26.89 -8.15
CA GLU A 93 -1.81 26.72 -9.38
C GLU A 93 -2.60 27.08 -10.64
N LYS A 94 -3.93 26.90 -10.62
CA LYS A 94 -4.81 27.22 -11.75
C LYS A 94 -5.21 28.70 -11.82
N HIS A 95 -4.67 29.57 -10.96
CA HIS A 95 -5.07 30.98 -10.83
C HIS A 95 -6.58 31.20 -10.61
N LEU A 96 -7.27 30.24 -9.99
CA LEU A 96 -8.62 30.46 -9.50
C LEU A 96 -8.48 31.12 -8.11
N GLN A 97 -8.50 32.45 -8.09
CA GLN A 97 -8.58 33.23 -6.85
C GLN A 97 -9.76 32.68 -6.02
N PRO A 98 -9.55 32.27 -4.75
CA PRO A 98 -10.67 31.98 -3.87
C PRO A 98 -11.45 33.27 -3.63
N PHE A 99 -12.78 33.19 -3.74
CA PHE A 99 -13.70 34.30 -3.47
C PHE A 99 -13.48 34.92 -2.09
#